data_AF-A0A6A5XCA0-F1
#
_entry.id   AF-A0A6A5XCA0-F1
#
_cell.length_a   1.000
_cell.length_b   1.000
_cell.length_c   1.000
_cell.angle_alpha   90.00
_cell.angle_beta   90.00
_cell.angle_gamma   90.00
#
_symmetry.space_group_name_H-M   'P 1'
#
loop_
_entity.id
_entity.type
_entity.pdbx_description
1 polymer ?
#
loop_
_entity_poly.entity_id
_entity_poly.type
_entity_poly.pdbx_seq_one_letter_code
_entity_poly.pdbx_strand_id
1 'polypeptide(L)'
;MLMAKQSLFSKSALADIAKLSSKQKCSIINTFWPHLNLSSEAYKDTSYAGFLRYLGRNLQYLHQYSSKLVVQDWDDLSAMCEHLRTHRTSKRALLLESIQRQYINTPESHVGASIDLAARLLLGLNISGIGMPIRRSNTRDSQVHWHDNQSLDEMIMAEFPTGTKQLAVSTLAIDTSFTAVTLKSVCRVNIRWTDNLVDHLKLHGRRGDRTLSIYQHKICLVNHLKGPESSILPEDLLRETLTTLSILFPVGDEDTEAFLQDQNIQFWNDYSARESGFRGLDDFKYWKHRLTQLLTLYHGPPETVIQTLLDTRNVSQFATLWVAIFGVFFLTILFGVLSTIYSVKQYNVAVKSYELAIAQACQQNSAPLVGFCD
;
A
#
# COMPACT_ATOMS: atom_id res chain seq x y z
N MET A 1 -31.10 -26.27 -2.82
CA MET A 1 -31.98 -25.72 -1.77
C MET A 1 -31.63 -24.25 -1.64
N LEU A 2 -32.39 -23.43 -2.36
CA LEU A 2 -32.16 -22.00 -2.52
C LEU A 2 -32.06 -21.32 -1.16
N MET A 3 -31.15 -20.34 -1.03
CA MET A 3 -31.27 -19.37 0.05
C MET A 3 -32.70 -18.82 -0.02
N ALA A 4 -33.42 -18.79 1.11
CA ALA A 4 -34.64 -17.99 1.17
C ALA A 4 -34.31 -16.61 0.61
N LYS A 5 -35.20 -16.05 -0.24
CA LYS A 5 -35.01 -14.82 -1.01
C LYS A 5 -34.75 -13.64 -0.07
N GLN A 6 -33.52 -13.56 0.44
CA GLN A 6 -33.09 -12.64 1.46
C GLN A 6 -32.55 -11.42 0.72
N SER A 7 -33.18 -10.27 1.00
CA SER A 7 -32.74 -8.98 0.45
C SER A 7 -31.24 -8.81 0.66
N LEU A 8 -30.52 -8.57 -0.44
CA LEU A 8 -29.07 -8.36 -0.48
C LEU A 8 -28.67 -7.11 0.31
N PHE A 9 -29.55 -6.11 0.34
CA PHE A 9 -29.31 -4.83 0.98
C PHE A 9 -30.07 -4.71 2.30
N SER A 10 -29.36 -4.36 3.36
CA SER A 10 -29.94 -4.01 4.65
C SER A 10 -29.04 -3.02 5.40
N LYS A 11 -29.60 -2.25 6.35
CA LYS A 11 -28.81 -1.41 7.26
C LYS A 11 -27.83 -2.22 8.12
N SER A 12 -28.08 -3.52 8.26
CA SER A 12 -27.28 -4.47 9.03
C SER A 12 -26.49 -5.44 8.14
N ALA A 13 -26.35 -5.21 6.84
CA ALA A 13 -25.86 -6.22 5.88
C ALA A 13 -24.50 -6.82 6.30
N LEU A 14 -23.62 -5.99 6.86
CA LEU A 14 -22.35 -6.44 7.43
C LEU A 14 -22.53 -7.44 8.59
N ALA A 15 -23.40 -7.11 9.53
CA ALA A 15 -23.72 -7.98 10.67
C ALA A 15 -24.48 -9.23 10.22
N ASP A 16 -25.34 -9.10 9.21
CA ASP A 16 -26.13 -10.20 8.66
C ASP A 16 -25.21 -11.22 7.99
N ILE A 17 -24.26 -10.77 7.15
CA ILE A 17 -23.24 -11.63 6.52
C ILE A 17 -22.36 -12.31 7.56
N ALA A 18 -21.97 -11.61 8.62
CA ALA A 18 -21.17 -12.20 9.70
C ALA A 18 -21.88 -13.37 10.40
N LYS A 19 -23.22 -13.29 10.53
CA LYS A 19 -24.08 -14.31 11.18
C LYS A 19 -24.46 -15.48 10.28
N LEU A 20 -24.16 -15.42 8.98
CA LEU A 20 -24.49 -16.51 8.06
C LEU A 20 -23.76 -17.81 8.44
N SER A 21 -24.44 -18.94 8.23
CA SER A 21 -23.82 -20.26 8.38
C SER A 21 -22.71 -20.48 7.34
N SER A 22 -21.76 -21.38 7.63
CA SER A 22 -20.67 -21.69 6.69
C SER A 22 -21.18 -22.09 5.31
N LYS A 23 -22.27 -22.87 5.24
CA LYS A 23 -22.92 -23.27 3.98
C LYS A 23 -23.40 -22.05 3.17
N GLN A 24 -24.00 -21.08 3.86
CA GLN A 24 -24.49 -19.85 3.23
C GLN A 24 -23.33 -18.98 2.73
N LYS A 25 -22.26 -18.84 3.53
CA LYS A 25 -21.03 -18.13 3.12
C LYS A 25 -20.36 -18.80 1.92
N CYS A 26 -20.32 -20.14 1.87
CA CYS A 26 -19.84 -20.88 0.70
C CYS A 26 -20.65 -20.57 -0.56
N SER A 27 -21.98 -20.56 -0.44
CA SER A 27 -22.87 -20.20 -1.55
C SER A 27 -22.53 -18.83 -2.12
N ILE A 28 -22.33 -17.84 -1.26
CA ILE A 28 -21.95 -16.48 -1.64
C ILE A 28 -20.58 -16.46 -2.34
N ILE A 29 -19.59 -17.21 -1.83
CA ILE A 29 -18.27 -17.26 -2.46
C ILE A 29 -18.33 -17.92 -3.85
N ASN A 30 -19.11 -19.00 -3.97
CA ASN A 30 -19.32 -19.70 -5.24
C ASN A 30 -20.05 -18.84 -6.29
N THR A 31 -20.82 -17.83 -5.88
CA THR A 31 -21.37 -16.81 -6.81
C THR A 31 -20.26 -16.09 -7.60
N PHE A 32 -19.15 -15.77 -6.93
CA PHE A 32 -18.03 -15.07 -7.56
C PHE A 32 -17.02 -16.02 -8.22
N TRP A 33 -16.88 -17.24 -7.70
CA TRP A 33 -15.97 -18.26 -8.23
C TRP A 33 -16.65 -19.64 -8.27
N PRO A 34 -17.53 -19.89 -9.25
CA PRO A 34 -18.35 -21.11 -9.30
C PRO A 34 -17.52 -22.38 -9.45
N HIS A 35 -16.35 -22.32 -10.09
CA HIS A 35 -15.43 -23.45 -10.26
C HIS A 35 -14.87 -24.00 -8.95
N LEU A 36 -14.85 -23.20 -7.87
CA LEU A 36 -14.33 -23.66 -6.59
C LEU A 36 -15.21 -24.74 -5.96
N ASN A 37 -16.52 -24.71 -6.22
CA ASN A 37 -17.52 -25.61 -5.63
C ASN A 37 -17.30 -25.81 -4.11
N LEU A 38 -17.03 -24.71 -3.38
CA LEU A 38 -16.67 -24.76 -1.97
C LEU A 38 -17.78 -25.43 -1.15
N SER A 39 -17.40 -26.48 -0.44
CA SER A 39 -18.22 -27.14 0.57
C SER A 39 -17.94 -26.53 1.95
N SER A 40 -18.87 -26.75 2.89
CA SER A 40 -18.70 -26.31 4.29
C SER A 40 -17.45 -26.88 4.96
N GLU A 41 -16.94 -28.02 4.48
CA GLU A 41 -15.75 -28.70 5.02
C GLU A 41 -14.45 -28.05 4.54
N ALA A 42 -14.41 -27.58 3.30
CA ALA A 42 -13.25 -26.88 2.73
C ALA A 42 -13.21 -25.37 3.11
N TYR A 43 -14.28 -24.85 3.71
CA TYR A 43 -14.42 -23.46 4.08
C TYR A 43 -13.58 -23.10 5.32
N LYS A 44 -12.69 -22.11 5.16
CA LYS A 44 -11.91 -21.53 6.24
C LYS A 44 -12.41 -20.11 6.51
N ASP A 45 -13.06 -19.91 7.66
CA ASP A 45 -13.69 -18.61 7.98
C ASP A 45 -12.67 -17.46 8.02
N THR A 46 -11.48 -17.73 8.57
CA THR A 46 -10.38 -16.76 8.65
C THR A 46 -9.90 -16.28 7.29
N SER A 47 -9.86 -17.16 6.28
CA SER A 47 -9.39 -16.83 4.92
C SER A 47 -10.37 -15.92 4.16
N TYR A 48 -11.67 -16.03 4.43
CA TYR A 48 -12.71 -15.28 3.72
C TYR A 48 -13.28 -14.10 4.50
N ALA A 49 -12.97 -13.97 5.79
CA ALA A 49 -13.49 -12.92 6.67
C ALA A 49 -13.26 -11.50 6.10
N GLY A 50 -12.08 -11.24 5.53
CA GLY A 50 -11.76 -9.93 4.91
C GLY A 50 -12.66 -9.61 3.72
N PHE A 51 -12.84 -10.57 2.81
CA PHE A 51 -13.70 -10.43 1.64
C PHE A 51 -15.18 -10.27 2.04
N LEU A 52 -15.68 -11.10 2.96
CA LEU A 52 -17.07 -11.02 3.44
C LEU A 52 -17.36 -9.70 4.15
N ARG A 53 -16.39 -9.16 4.90
CA ARG A 53 -16.48 -7.82 5.51
C ARG A 53 -16.51 -6.73 4.44
N TYR A 54 -15.70 -6.84 3.39
CA TYR A 54 -15.74 -5.93 2.25
C TYR A 54 -17.11 -5.94 1.56
N LEU A 55 -17.64 -7.14 1.27
CA LEU A 55 -18.95 -7.33 0.67
C LEU A 55 -20.05 -6.70 1.53
N GLY A 56 -20.07 -7.02 2.83
CA GLY A 56 -21.05 -6.47 3.77
C GLY A 56 -20.99 -4.96 3.90
N ARG A 57 -19.81 -4.34 3.90
CA ARG A 57 -19.65 -2.87 3.90
C ARG A 57 -20.23 -2.23 2.63
N ASN A 58 -19.96 -2.81 1.46
CA ASN A 58 -20.50 -2.28 0.19
C ASN A 58 -22.02 -2.38 0.14
N LEU A 59 -22.58 -3.54 0.50
CA LEU A 59 -24.03 -3.76 0.50
C LEU A 59 -24.74 -2.88 1.53
N GLN A 60 -24.17 -2.71 2.72
CA GLN A 60 -24.69 -1.80 3.75
C GLN A 60 -24.68 -0.35 3.26
N TYR A 61 -23.60 0.10 2.61
CA TYR A 61 -23.49 1.45 2.06
C TYR A 61 -24.53 1.72 0.96
N LEU A 62 -24.76 0.72 0.10
CA LEU A 62 -25.67 0.80 -1.03
C LEU A 62 -27.14 0.60 -0.65
N HIS A 63 -27.44 0.24 0.60
CA HIS A 63 -28.81 0.06 1.06
C HIS A 63 -29.72 1.27 0.80
N GLN A 64 -29.20 2.50 0.97
CA GLN A 64 -29.97 3.73 0.68
C GLN A 64 -30.30 3.90 -0.81
N TYR A 65 -29.64 3.16 -1.69
CA TYR A 65 -29.82 3.18 -3.13
C TYR A 65 -30.37 1.86 -3.68
N SER A 66 -30.83 0.94 -2.82
CA SER A 66 -31.29 -0.38 -3.27
C SER A 66 -32.45 -0.28 -4.27
N SER A 67 -33.33 0.72 -4.16
CA SER A 67 -34.42 0.97 -5.12
C SER A 67 -33.96 1.40 -6.51
N LYS A 68 -32.68 1.79 -6.64
CA LYS A 68 -32.04 2.17 -7.91
C LYS A 68 -31.20 1.03 -8.50
N LEU A 69 -31.28 -0.17 -7.93
CA LEU A 69 -30.60 -1.36 -8.39
C LEU A 69 -31.65 -2.40 -8.78
N VAL A 70 -31.33 -3.19 -9.79
CA VAL A 70 -32.18 -4.28 -10.26
C VAL A 70 -31.86 -5.58 -9.53
N VAL A 71 -30.58 -5.78 -9.24
CA VAL A 71 -30.12 -6.87 -8.36
C VAL A 71 -30.69 -6.61 -6.97
N GLN A 72 -31.48 -7.54 -6.43
CA GLN A 72 -32.07 -7.44 -5.08
C GLN A 72 -31.70 -8.61 -4.17
N ASP A 73 -31.28 -9.74 -4.73
CA ASP A 73 -30.85 -10.92 -3.99
C ASP A 73 -29.54 -11.52 -4.56
N TRP A 74 -29.08 -12.62 -3.96
CA TRP A 74 -27.87 -13.31 -4.38
C TRP A 74 -28.01 -14.02 -5.73
N ASP A 75 -29.22 -14.44 -6.10
CA ASP A 75 -29.47 -15.13 -7.36
C ASP A 75 -29.38 -14.12 -8.53
N ASP A 76 -29.94 -12.92 -8.35
CA ASP A 76 -29.80 -11.81 -9.29
C ASP A 76 -28.33 -11.40 -9.48
N LEU A 77 -27.58 -11.29 -8.37
CA LEU A 77 -26.16 -10.94 -8.43
C LEU A 77 -25.36 -12.04 -9.14
N SER A 78 -25.70 -13.31 -8.89
CA SER A 78 -25.08 -14.45 -9.55
C SER A 78 -25.33 -14.46 -11.06
N ALA A 79 -26.58 -14.22 -11.48
CA ALA A 79 -26.94 -14.10 -12.89
C ALA A 79 -26.18 -12.95 -13.57
N MET A 80 -26.05 -11.80 -12.88
CA MET A 80 -25.30 -10.66 -13.40
C MET A 80 -23.80 -10.95 -13.55
N CYS A 81 -23.18 -11.58 -12.55
CA CYS A 81 -21.78 -12.01 -12.60
C CYS A 81 -21.53 -13.02 -13.71
N GLU A 82 -22.46 -13.95 -13.93
CA GLU A 82 -22.35 -14.93 -15.01
C GLU A 82 -22.47 -14.27 -16.38
N HIS A 83 -23.44 -13.37 -16.54
CA HIS A 83 -23.60 -12.63 -17.80
C HIS A 83 -22.36 -11.82 -18.16
N LEU A 84 -21.69 -11.21 -17.16
CA LEU A 84 -20.40 -10.52 -17.31
C LEU A 84 -19.27 -11.46 -17.76
N ARG A 85 -19.19 -12.69 -17.22
CA ARG A 85 -18.18 -13.68 -17.63
C ARG A 85 -18.38 -14.10 -19.08
N THR A 86 -19.62 -14.38 -19.49
CA THR A 86 -19.92 -14.86 -20.84
C THR A 86 -19.71 -13.77 -21.91
N HIS A 87 -19.99 -12.50 -21.59
CA HIS A 87 -19.98 -11.38 -22.55
C HIS A 87 -18.81 -10.42 -22.36
N ARG A 88 -17.67 -10.87 -21.82
CA ARG A 88 -16.52 -10.01 -21.47
C ARG A 88 -15.97 -9.15 -22.63
N THR A 89 -16.07 -9.65 -23.86
CA THR A 89 -15.60 -8.98 -25.08
C THR A 89 -16.67 -8.08 -25.72
N SER A 90 -17.91 -8.17 -25.26
CA SER A 90 -18.99 -7.31 -25.75
C SER A 90 -18.86 -5.91 -25.17
N LYS A 91 -19.16 -4.90 -25.99
CA LYS A 91 -19.20 -3.51 -25.54
C LYS A 91 -20.25 -3.33 -24.45
N ARG A 92 -19.97 -2.47 -23.47
CA ARG A 92 -20.87 -2.17 -22.36
C ARG A 92 -22.27 -1.76 -22.83
N ALA A 93 -22.41 -0.97 -23.89
CA ALA A 93 -23.72 -0.59 -24.44
C ALA A 93 -24.55 -1.80 -24.90
N LEU A 94 -23.92 -2.77 -25.58
CA LEU A 94 -24.59 -3.99 -26.05
C LEU A 94 -24.94 -4.92 -24.87
N LEU A 95 -24.05 -4.99 -23.88
CA LEU A 95 -24.30 -5.71 -22.64
C LEU A 95 -25.52 -5.14 -21.92
N LEU A 96 -25.57 -3.81 -21.77
CA LEU A 96 -26.67 -3.09 -21.16
C LEU A 96 -27.99 -3.34 -21.90
N GLU A 97 -28.00 -3.23 -23.23
CA GLU A 97 -29.16 -3.53 -24.06
C GLU A 97 -29.64 -4.99 -23.87
N SER A 98 -28.72 -5.95 -23.82
CA SER A 98 -29.05 -7.37 -23.65
C SER A 98 -29.74 -7.67 -22.32
N ILE A 99 -29.30 -7.03 -21.23
CA ILE A 99 -29.87 -7.21 -19.90
C ILE A 99 -31.16 -6.39 -19.76
N GLN A 100 -31.22 -5.20 -20.35
CA GLN A 100 -32.40 -4.34 -20.35
C GLN A 100 -33.64 -5.05 -20.91
N ARG A 101 -33.47 -5.94 -21.89
CA ARG A 101 -34.57 -6.78 -22.43
C ARG A 101 -35.22 -7.68 -21.38
N GLN A 102 -34.51 -8.05 -20.33
CA GLN A 102 -35.03 -8.84 -19.21
C GLN A 102 -35.77 -7.95 -18.17
N TYR A 103 -35.57 -6.64 -18.22
CA TYR A 103 -36.09 -5.66 -17.25
C TYR A 103 -36.81 -4.49 -17.95
N ILE A 104 -37.82 -4.80 -18.78
CA ILE A 104 -38.52 -3.87 -19.68
C ILE A 104 -39.07 -2.62 -18.97
N ASN A 105 -39.55 -2.78 -17.72
CA ASN A 105 -40.18 -1.68 -16.96
C ASN A 105 -39.20 -0.91 -16.05
N THR A 106 -37.90 -1.20 -16.14
CA THR A 106 -36.90 -0.65 -15.24
C THR A 106 -36.04 0.38 -15.98
N PRO A 107 -35.71 1.53 -15.37
CA PRO A 107 -34.81 2.50 -15.99
C PRO A 107 -33.45 1.88 -16.33
N GLU A 108 -32.93 2.19 -17.51
CA GLU A 108 -31.62 1.73 -17.99
C GLU A 108 -30.48 2.07 -17.02
N SER A 109 -30.58 3.23 -16.33
CA SER A 109 -29.62 3.64 -15.31
C SER A 109 -29.55 2.67 -14.11
N HIS A 110 -30.65 1.99 -13.76
CA HIS A 110 -30.67 1.02 -12.67
C HIS A 110 -30.01 -0.30 -13.09
N VAL A 111 -30.23 -0.71 -14.35
CA VAL A 111 -29.55 -1.89 -14.93
C VAL A 111 -28.06 -1.62 -15.02
N GLY A 112 -27.66 -0.47 -15.56
CA GLY A 112 -26.27 -0.04 -15.63
C GLY A 112 -25.58 0.00 -14.26
N ALA A 113 -26.24 0.54 -13.24
CA ALA A 113 -25.71 0.56 -11.87
C ALA A 113 -25.53 -0.86 -11.28
N SER A 114 -26.40 -1.79 -11.64
CA SER A 114 -26.32 -3.19 -11.20
C SER A 114 -25.18 -3.95 -11.89
N ILE A 115 -24.97 -3.67 -13.18
CA ILE A 115 -23.81 -4.15 -13.95
C ILE A 115 -22.51 -3.67 -13.30
N ASP A 116 -22.41 -2.37 -13.01
CA ASP A 116 -21.22 -1.78 -12.41
C ASP A 116 -20.95 -2.35 -11.00
N LEU A 117 -22.00 -2.59 -10.21
CA LEU A 117 -21.91 -3.22 -8.89
C LEU A 117 -21.37 -4.66 -8.99
N ALA A 118 -21.93 -5.46 -9.89
CA ALA A 118 -21.48 -6.84 -10.09
C ALA A 118 -20.02 -6.88 -10.55
N ALA A 119 -19.64 -6.04 -11.52
CA ALA A 119 -18.26 -5.92 -11.98
C ALA A 119 -17.30 -5.48 -10.86
N ARG A 120 -17.71 -4.49 -10.04
CA ARG A 120 -16.92 -4.02 -8.88
C ARG A 120 -16.63 -5.15 -7.88
N LEU A 121 -17.66 -5.91 -7.51
CA LEU A 121 -17.53 -6.96 -6.51
C LEU A 121 -16.75 -8.17 -7.05
N LEU A 122 -16.97 -8.52 -8.32
CA LEU A 122 -16.32 -9.64 -8.99
C LEU A 122 -14.82 -9.40 -9.22
N LEU A 123 -14.44 -8.18 -9.63
CA LEU A 123 -13.06 -7.85 -9.98
C LEU A 123 -12.25 -7.26 -8.83
N GLY A 124 -12.90 -6.79 -7.76
CA GLY A 124 -12.23 -6.01 -6.71
C GLY A 124 -11.74 -4.66 -7.24
N LEU A 125 -12.52 -4.05 -8.14
CA LEU A 125 -12.22 -2.78 -8.79
C LEU A 125 -13.26 -1.74 -8.42
N ASN A 126 -12.83 -0.51 -8.16
CA ASN A 126 -13.73 0.60 -7.84
C ASN A 126 -14.40 1.18 -9.11
N ILE A 127 -15.19 0.34 -9.79
CA ILE A 127 -15.90 0.68 -11.03
C ILE A 127 -17.09 1.59 -10.71
N SER A 128 -17.28 2.61 -11.52
CA SER A 128 -18.43 3.52 -11.41
C SER A 128 -18.85 4.02 -12.78
N GLY A 129 -20.11 3.80 -13.13
CA GLY A 129 -20.71 4.36 -14.32
C GLY A 129 -21.23 5.78 -14.13
N ILE A 130 -21.58 6.38 -15.27
CA ILE A 130 -22.20 7.69 -15.37
C ILE A 130 -23.69 7.51 -14.99
N GLY A 131 -24.08 7.90 -13.77
CA GLY A 131 -25.50 7.90 -13.35
C GLY A 131 -25.77 7.35 -11.95
N MET A 132 -24.83 6.61 -11.36
CA MET A 132 -24.88 6.28 -9.94
C MET A 132 -23.47 6.43 -9.36
N PRO A 133 -23.23 7.37 -8.43
CA PRO A 133 -21.98 7.38 -7.70
C PRO A 133 -22.06 6.22 -6.71
N ILE A 134 -21.73 5.01 -7.17
CA ILE A 134 -21.24 3.97 -6.26
C ILE A 134 -19.95 4.57 -5.69
N ARG A 135 -20.10 5.38 -4.63
CA ARG A 135 -19.06 6.27 -4.16
C ARG A 135 -17.87 5.43 -3.74
N ARG A 136 -16.69 5.98 -3.93
CA ARG A 136 -15.45 5.37 -3.46
C ARG A 136 -15.58 5.11 -1.95
N SER A 137 -15.17 3.92 -1.51
CA SER A 137 -15.08 3.62 -0.06
C SER A 137 -14.18 4.65 0.64
N ASN A 138 -13.12 5.07 -0.06
CA ASN A 138 -12.24 6.16 0.35
C ASN A 138 -12.05 7.19 -0.79
N THR A 139 -12.03 8.49 -0.46
CA THR A 139 -11.79 9.55 -1.45
C THR A 139 -10.43 9.44 -2.14
N ARG A 140 -9.45 8.77 -1.50
CA ARG A 140 -8.11 8.53 -2.03
C ARG A 140 -8.03 7.37 -3.03
N ASP A 141 -9.06 6.53 -3.12
CA ASP A 141 -9.06 5.40 -4.06
C ASP A 141 -9.19 5.92 -5.50
N SER A 142 -8.52 5.25 -6.43
CA SER A 142 -8.73 5.48 -7.85
C SER A 142 -10.13 5.02 -8.25
N GLN A 143 -10.67 5.62 -9.29
CA GLN A 143 -11.99 5.30 -9.82
C GLN A 143 -11.80 4.78 -11.24
N VAL A 144 -12.42 3.64 -11.51
CA VAL A 144 -12.37 2.99 -12.81
C VAL A 144 -13.62 3.38 -13.57
N HIS A 145 -13.43 4.01 -14.73
CA HIS A 145 -14.52 4.44 -15.59
C HIS A 145 -14.71 3.44 -16.72
N TRP A 146 -15.85 2.74 -16.70
CA TRP A 146 -16.19 1.80 -17.77
C TRP A 146 -17.12 2.48 -18.78
N HIS A 147 -16.57 2.80 -19.95
CA HIS A 147 -17.29 3.53 -21.00
C HIS A 147 -18.19 2.61 -21.83
N ASP A 148 -19.28 3.18 -22.36
CA ASP A 148 -20.29 2.44 -23.14
C ASP A 148 -19.75 1.79 -24.42
N ASN A 149 -18.72 2.39 -25.01
CA ASN A 149 -18.06 1.92 -26.22
C ASN A 149 -16.96 0.87 -25.96
N GLN A 150 -16.69 0.54 -24.69
CA GLN A 150 -15.59 -0.32 -24.27
C GLN A 150 -16.11 -1.67 -23.77
N SER A 151 -15.41 -2.75 -24.09
CA SER A 151 -15.66 -4.07 -23.48
C SER A 151 -15.07 -4.17 -22.07
N LEU A 152 -15.40 -5.23 -21.33
CA LEU A 152 -14.84 -5.45 -20.00
C LEU A 152 -13.33 -5.72 -20.09
N ASP A 153 -12.90 -6.53 -21.06
CA ASP A 153 -11.49 -6.85 -21.31
C ASP A 153 -10.69 -5.60 -21.67
N GLU A 154 -11.22 -4.74 -22.56
CA GLU A 154 -10.59 -3.48 -22.93
C GLU A 154 -10.46 -2.53 -21.73
N MET A 155 -11.44 -2.50 -20.82
CA MET A 155 -11.40 -1.70 -19.59
C MET A 155 -10.29 -2.20 -18.66
N ILE A 156 -10.21 -3.50 -18.45
CA ILE A 156 -9.16 -4.10 -17.62
C ILE A 156 -7.77 -3.80 -18.23
N MET A 157 -7.59 -3.98 -19.53
CA MET A 157 -6.31 -3.67 -20.20
C MET A 157 -5.93 -2.19 -20.10
N ALA A 158 -6.91 -1.27 -20.13
CA ALA A 158 -6.65 0.16 -19.99
C ALA A 158 -6.21 0.54 -18.57
N GLU A 159 -6.77 -0.09 -17.55
CA GLU A 159 -6.44 0.17 -16.13
C GLU A 159 -5.12 -0.48 -15.69
N PHE A 160 -4.68 -1.54 -16.40
CA PHE A 160 -3.44 -2.26 -16.13
C PHE A 160 -2.48 -2.20 -17.34
N PRO A 161 -1.92 -1.02 -17.66
CA PRO A 161 -1.03 -0.88 -18.80
C PRO A 161 0.27 -1.66 -18.59
N THR A 162 0.65 -2.46 -19.59
CA THR A 162 1.94 -3.16 -19.60
C THR A 162 3.03 -2.23 -20.11
N GLY A 163 4.03 -1.93 -19.28
CA GLY A 163 5.07 -0.96 -19.61
C GLY A 163 6.24 -1.60 -20.37
N THR A 164 6.36 -1.36 -21.68
CA THR A 164 7.56 -1.71 -22.48
C THR A 164 8.56 -0.55 -22.64
N LYS A 165 8.20 0.67 -22.25
CA LYS A 165 9.03 1.87 -22.48
C LYS A 165 9.41 2.55 -21.17
N GLN A 166 10.46 2.08 -20.50
CA GLN A 166 11.28 2.97 -19.67
C GLN A 166 12.71 2.47 -19.49
N LEU A 167 13.61 3.46 -19.47
CA LEU A 167 15.07 3.37 -19.46
C LEU A 167 15.61 2.47 -18.35
N ALA A 168 16.54 1.58 -18.75
CA ALA A 168 17.70 1.04 -18.05
C ALA A 168 17.92 1.41 -16.56
N VAL A 169 16.95 1.18 -15.68
CA VAL A 169 17.19 1.02 -14.23
C VAL A 169 17.05 -0.47 -13.91
N SER A 170 17.75 -1.29 -14.70
CA SER A 170 17.81 -2.75 -14.59
C SER A 170 18.81 -3.23 -13.52
N THR A 171 19.26 -2.35 -12.62
CA THR A 171 20.29 -2.67 -11.62
C THR A 171 19.77 -2.74 -10.18
N LEU A 172 18.51 -2.39 -9.92
CA LEU A 172 17.94 -2.47 -8.57
C LEU A 172 17.50 -3.90 -8.28
N ALA A 173 18.27 -4.61 -7.47
CA ALA A 173 17.94 -5.95 -7.01
C ALA A 173 16.87 -5.88 -5.91
N ILE A 174 15.89 -6.77 -5.97
CA ILE A 174 14.95 -7.01 -4.87
C ILE A 174 15.68 -7.87 -3.85
N ASP A 175 16.10 -7.26 -2.76
CA ASP A 175 16.72 -7.95 -1.63
C ASP A 175 15.65 -8.50 -0.66
N THR A 176 15.99 -9.51 0.13
CA THR A 176 15.09 -10.10 1.14
C THR A 176 14.70 -9.10 2.23
N SER A 177 15.50 -8.05 2.43
CA SER A 177 15.18 -6.95 3.34
C SER A 177 14.08 -6.00 2.83
N PHE A 178 13.68 -6.10 1.56
CA PHE A 178 12.64 -5.26 0.97
C PHE A 178 11.23 -5.78 1.32
N THR A 179 10.73 -5.39 2.50
CA THR A 179 9.40 -5.78 3.00
C THR A 179 8.54 -4.54 3.28
N ALA A 180 7.23 -4.72 3.45
CA ALA A 180 6.34 -3.63 3.86
C ALA A 180 6.70 -3.09 5.25
N VAL A 181 7.22 -3.94 6.14
CA VAL A 181 7.64 -3.53 7.48
C VAL A 181 8.89 -2.67 7.42
N THR A 182 9.89 -3.04 6.61
CA THR A 182 11.09 -2.21 6.45
C THR A 182 10.79 -0.90 5.72
N LEU A 183 9.88 -0.90 4.75
CA LEU A 183 9.36 0.33 4.15
C LEU A 183 8.68 1.24 5.18
N LYS A 184 7.96 0.67 6.14
CA LYS A 184 7.31 1.44 7.22
C LYS A 184 8.32 1.94 8.27
N SER A 185 9.25 1.10 8.72
CA SER A 185 10.17 1.44 9.81
C SER A 185 11.31 2.34 9.33
N VAL A 186 11.93 1.98 8.20
CA VAL A 186 13.10 2.66 7.65
C VAL A 186 12.70 3.80 6.72
N CYS A 187 11.78 3.55 5.78
CA CYS A 187 11.37 4.58 4.82
C CYS A 187 10.23 5.48 5.34
N ARG A 188 9.72 5.22 6.56
CA ARG A 188 8.59 5.94 7.18
C ARG A 188 7.37 6.02 6.27
N VAL A 189 7.16 5.00 5.44
CA VAL A 189 6.01 4.90 4.55
C VAL A 189 4.81 4.37 5.34
N ASN A 190 3.71 5.11 5.29
CA ASN A 190 2.44 4.67 5.86
C ASN A 190 1.84 3.57 4.99
N ILE A 191 1.48 2.43 5.58
CA ILE A 191 0.80 1.35 4.86
C ILE A 191 -0.71 1.56 4.93
N ARG A 192 -1.38 1.52 3.78
CA ARG A 192 -2.84 1.64 3.66
C ARG A 192 -3.38 0.43 2.93
N TRP A 193 -4.27 -0.31 3.57
CA TRP A 193 -5.02 -1.39 2.92
C TRP A 193 -6.08 -0.83 1.98
N THR A 194 -6.16 -1.38 0.77
CA THR A 194 -7.16 -0.99 -0.24
C THR A 194 -7.97 -2.18 -0.71
N ASP A 195 -9.26 -1.95 -0.93
CA ASP A 195 -10.19 -2.89 -1.54
C ASP A 195 -10.13 -2.82 -3.09
N ASN A 196 -9.39 -1.85 -3.66
CA ASN A 196 -9.28 -1.60 -5.09
C ASN A 196 -7.95 -2.11 -5.65
N LEU A 197 -7.99 -3.10 -6.55
CA LEU A 197 -6.79 -3.72 -7.12
C LEU A 197 -5.95 -2.72 -7.93
N VAL A 198 -6.57 -1.77 -8.62
CA VAL A 198 -5.85 -0.72 -9.40
C VAL A 198 -4.96 0.15 -8.51
N ASP A 199 -5.22 0.24 -7.21
CA ASP A 199 -4.41 1.01 -6.26
C ASP A 199 -3.26 0.20 -5.64
N HIS A 200 -3.11 -1.09 -5.98
CA HIS A 200 -2.02 -1.92 -5.46
C HIS A 200 -0.64 -1.33 -5.80
N LEU A 201 0.23 -1.18 -4.80
CA LEU A 201 1.54 -0.51 -4.88
C LEU A 201 1.50 0.98 -5.25
N LYS A 202 0.34 1.64 -5.20
CA LYS A 202 0.28 3.07 -5.50
C LYS A 202 0.85 3.87 -4.34
N LEU A 203 1.88 4.65 -4.63
CA LEU A 203 2.52 5.55 -3.67
C LEU A 203 1.85 6.92 -3.76
N HIS A 204 1.28 7.37 -2.65
CA HIS A 204 0.62 8.66 -2.52
C HIS A 204 1.41 9.55 -1.55
N GLY A 205 1.09 10.85 -1.57
CA GLY A 205 1.67 11.81 -0.64
C GLY A 205 2.96 12.44 -1.14
N ARG A 206 3.55 13.28 -0.30
CA ARG A 206 4.77 14.04 -0.60
C ARG A 206 5.96 13.40 0.10
N ARG A 207 7.16 13.86 -0.25
CA ARG A 207 8.41 13.50 0.44
C ARG A 207 8.22 13.67 1.97
N GLY A 208 8.51 12.64 2.75
CA GLY A 208 8.38 12.61 4.21
C GLY A 208 7.00 12.24 4.77
N ASP A 209 5.94 12.19 3.95
CA ASP A 209 4.61 11.70 4.33
C ASP A 209 4.01 10.88 3.17
N ARG A 210 4.65 9.75 2.91
CA ARG A 210 4.25 8.83 1.83
C ARG A 210 3.31 7.77 2.36
N THR A 211 2.28 7.45 1.59
CA THR A 211 1.35 6.35 1.88
C THR A 211 1.36 5.34 0.73
N LEU A 212 1.67 4.09 1.03
CA LEU A 212 1.63 2.98 0.10
C LEU A 212 0.29 2.24 0.22
N SER A 213 -0.45 2.18 -0.89
CA SER A 213 -1.69 1.42 -0.99
C SER A 213 -1.39 -0.05 -1.32
N ILE A 214 -1.91 -0.98 -0.52
CA ILE A 214 -1.72 -2.42 -0.69
C ILE A 214 -3.07 -3.13 -0.75
N TYR A 215 -3.32 -3.84 -1.84
CA TYR A 215 -4.52 -4.64 -2.01
C TYR A 215 -4.61 -5.76 -0.97
N GLN A 216 -5.73 -5.82 -0.24
CA GLN A 216 -5.86 -6.70 0.93
C GLN A 216 -6.51 -8.06 0.67
N HIS A 217 -7.17 -8.27 -0.47
CA HIS A 217 -7.94 -9.49 -0.72
C HIS A 217 -7.14 -10.56 -1.46
N LYS A 218 -6.05 -11.04 -0.84
CA LYS A 218 -5.18 -12.09 -1.42
C LYS A 218 -5.98 -13.34 -1.84
N ILE A 219 -6.97 -13.75 -1.03
CA ILE A 219 -7.83 -14.91 -1.32
C ILE A 219 -8.59 -14.77 -2.65
N CYS A 220 -9.05 -13.56 -3.00
CA CYS A 220 -9.77 -13.32 -4.25
C CYS A 220 -8.86 -13.54 -5.46
N LEU A 221 -7.59 -13.14 -5.37
CA LEU A 221 -6.60 -13.37 -6.44
C LEU A 221 -6.32 -14.87 -6.61
N VAL A 222 -6.13 -15.59 -5.51
CA VAL A 222 -5.93 -17.05 -5.53
C VAL A 222 -7.13 -17.75 -6.14
N ASN A 223 -8.35 -17.32 -5.82
CA ASN A 223 -9.57 -17.91 -6.34
C ASN A 223 -9.77 -17.66 -7.84
N HIS A 224 -9.42 -16.47 -8.33
CA HIS A 224 -9.38 -16.17 -9.76
C HIS A 224 -8.35 -17.07 -10.48
N LEU A 225 -7.17 -17.26 -9.89
CA LEU A 225 -6.09 -18.08 -10.48
C LEU A 225 -6.42 -19.58 -10.52
N LYS A 226 -7.22 -20.09 -9.57
CA LYS A 226 -7.70 -21.48 -9.57
C LYS A 226 -8.77 -21.76 -10.65
N GLY A 227 -9.23 -20.72 -11.33
CA GLY A 227 -10.24 -20.83 -12.39
C GLY A 227 -9.69 -21.47 -13.66
N PRO A 228 -10.58 -21.81 -14.61
CA PRO A 228 -10.17 -22.19 -15.95
C PRO A 228 -9.37 -21.05 -16.63
N GLU A 229 -8.61 -21.37 -17.68
CA GLU A 229 -7.71 -20.44 -18.41
C GLU A 229 -8.40 -19.14 -18.88
N SER A 230 -9.73 -19.09 -18.90
CA SER A 230 -10.55 -17.92 -19.21
C SER A 230 -11.01 -17.12 -17.99
N SER A 231 -10.16 -16.91 -16.98
CA SER A 231 -10.51 -16.00 -15.88
C SER A 231 -10.68 -14.56 -16.40
N ILE A 232 -11.53 -13.74 -15.77
CA ILE A 232 -11.79 -12.37 -16.26
C ILE A 232 -10.56 -11.46 -16.13
N LEU A 233 -9.72 -11.70 -15.11
CA LEU A 233 -8.48 -10.96 -14.93
C LEU A 233 -7.33 -11.66 -15.66
N PRO A 234 -6.38 -10.94 -16.27
CA PRO A 234 -5.21 -11.56 -16.87
C PRO A 234 -4.43 -12.39 -15.84
N GLU A 235 -4.07 -13.63 -16.21
CA GLU A 235 -3.35 -14.55 -15.30
C GLU A 235 -2.02 -13.95 -14.82
N ASP A 236 -1.25 -13.36 -15.73
CA ASP A 236 0.00 -12.67 -15.43
C ASP A 236 -0.20 -11.55 -14.38
N LEU A 237 -1.29 -10.79 -14.45
CA LEU A 237 -1.61 -9.75 -13.48
C LEU A 237 -1.85 -10.34 -12.08
N LEU A 238 -2.59 -11.45 -12.02
CA LEU A 238 -2.87 -12.15 -10.76
C LEU A 238 -1.58 -12.69 -10.14
N ARG A 239 -0.74 -13.37 -10.94
CA ARG A 239 0.54 -13.93 -10.49
C ARG A 239 1.52 -12.85 -10.04
N GLU A 240 1.63 -11.75 -10.80
CA GLU A 240 2.45 -10.61 -10.40
C GLU A 240 1.95 -10.00 -9.09
N THR A 241 0.63 -9.78 -8.93
CA THR A 241 0.07 -9.22 -7.69
C THR A 241 0.29 -10.14 -6.49
N LEU A 242 0.17 -11.45 -6.67
CA LEU A 242 0.45 -12.41 -5.60
C LEU A 242 1.94 -12.41 -5.24
N THR A 243 2.82 -12.25 -6.22
CA THR A 243 4.27 -12.18 -6.03
C THR A 243 4.68 -10.88 -5.32
N THR A 244 4.10 -9.74 -5.67
CA THR A 244 4.38 -8.48 -4.95
C THR A 244 3.92 -8.55 -3.50
N LEU A 245 2.79 -9.21 -3.22
CA LEU A 245 2.34 -9.44 -1.85
C LEU A 245 3.29 -10.37 -1.09
N SER A 246 3.84 -11.41 -1.69
CA SER A 246 4.80 -12.30 -1.02
C SER A 246 6.19 -11.69 -0.86
N ILE A 247 6.60 -10.76 -1.73
CA ILE A 247 7.80 -9.93 -1.54
C ILE A 247 7.60 -8.99 -0.35
N LEU A 248 6.48 -8.26 -0.31
CA LEU A 248 6.22 -7.30 0.75
C LEU A 248 5.90 -7.94 2.10
N PHE A 249 5.35 -9.16 2.08
CA PHE A 249 4.96 -9.91 3.26
C PHE A 249 5.48 -11.35 3.17
N PRO A 250 6.80 -11.55 3.36
CA PRO A 250 7.40 -12.88 3.29
C PRO A 250 6.88 -13.78 4.42
N VAL A 251 6.75 -15.07 4.12
CA VAL A 251 6.32 -16.10 5.09
C VAL A 251 7.50 -16.44 6.00
N GLY A 252 7.28 -16.51 7.31
CA GLY A 252 8.32 -16.83 8.29
C GLY A 252 9.16 -15.64 8.76
N ASP A 253 8.80 -14.42 8.36
CA ASP A 253 9.40 -13.18 8.90
C ASP A 253 8.56 -12.70 10.10
N GLU A 254 9.12 -12.77 11.31
CA GLU A 254 8.41 -12.48 12.56
C GLU A 254 7.83 -11.06 12.60
N ASP A 255 8.57 -10.08 12.09
CA ASP A 255 8.17 -8.68 12.02
C ASP A 255 6.95 -8.49 11.11
N THR A 256 6.96 -9.13 9.94
CA THR A 256 5.84 -9.15 9.00
C THR A 256 4.62 -9.84 9.61
N GLU A 257 4.80 -10.98 10.26
CA GLU A 257 3.70 -11.72 10.87
C GLU A 257 3.06 -10.91 12.01
N ALA A 258 3.86 -10.31 12.89
CA ALA A 258 3.39 -9.42 13.95
C ALA A 258 2.64 -8.20 13.37
N PHE A 259 3.17 -7.60 12.30
CA PHE A 259 2.51 -6.48 11.62
C PHE A 259 1.15 -6.87 11.01
N LEU A 260 1.07 -8.02 10.35
CA LEU A 260 -0.20 -8.50 9.77
C LEU A 260 -1.23 -8.85 10.84
N GLN A 261 -0.80 -9.45 11.95
CA GLN A 261 -1.65 -9.75 13.10
C GLN A 261 -2.24 -8.48 13.72
N ASP A 262 -1.41 -7.45 13.96
CA ASP A 262 -1.83 -6.14 14.47
C ASP A 262 -2.88 -5.48 13.55
N GLN A 263 -2.70 -5.61 12.23
CA GLN A 263 -3.61 -5.05 11.24
C GLN A 263 -4.84 -5.94 10.96
N ASN A 264 -4.96 -7.09 11.61
CA ASN A 264 -6.00 -8.10 11.37
C ASN A 264 -6.15 -8.50 9.89
N ILE A 265 -5.01 -8.58 9.18
CA ILE A 265 -4.93 -9.02 7.79
C ILE A 265 -4.41 -10.45 7.74
N GLN A 266 -5.10 -11.28 6.96
CA GLN A 266 -4.81 -12.70 6.85
C GLN A 266 -4.26 -12.98 5.44
N PHE A 267 -2.94 -13.13 5.33
CA PHE A 267 -2.27 -13.53 4.08
C PHE A 267 -1.85 -15.00 4.03
N TRP A 268 -2.35 -15.79 4.98
CA TRP A 268 -2.11 -17.22 5.10
C TRP A 268 -2.80 -17.98 3.97
N ASN A 269 -2.02 -18.27 2.94
CA ASN A 269 -2.30 -19.28 1.91
C ASN A 269 -0.97 -19.65 1.25
N ASP A 270 -0.87 -20.93 0.88
CA ASP A 270 0.30 -21.62 0.30
C ASP A 270 0.92 -20.99 -0.96
N TYR A 271 0.33 -19.93 -1.53
CA TYR A 271 0.90 -19.32 -2.73
C TYR A 271 2.20 -18.60 -2.38
N SER A 272 3.32 -19.28 -2.60
CA SER A 272 4.66 -18.77 -2.34
C SER A 272 5.21 -18.03 -3.56
N ALA A 273 6.03 -16.99 -3.34
CA ALA A 273 6.75 -16.28 -4.43
C ALA A 273 7.63 -17.23 -5.27
N ARG A 274 8.03 -18.36 -4.70
CA ARG A 274 8.87 -19.36 -5.36
C ARG A 274 8.12 -20.12 -6.45
N GLU A 275 6.81 -20.29 -6.29
CA GLU A 275 5.95 -20.95 -7.28
C GLU A 275 5.64 -20.07 -8.49
N SER A 276 5.81 -18.75 -8.37
CA SER A 276 5.46 -17.82 -9.45
C SER A 276 6.57 -17.66 -10.50
N GLY A 277 7.80 -18.11 -10.22
CA GLY A 277 8.90 -18.14 -11.18
C GLY A 277 9.57 -16.79 -11.45
N PHE A 278 9.11 -15.70 -10.81
CA PHE A 278 9.70 -14.37 -10.92
C PHE A 278 11.04 -14.33 -10.16
N ARG A 279 12.13 -14.06 -10.88
CA ARG A 279 13.50 -14.00 -10.33
C ARG A 279 14.01 -12.57 -10.25
N GLY A 280 13.46 -11.65 -11.04
CA GLY A 280 13.89 -10.26 -11.06
C GLY A 280 12.78 -9.28 -11.39
N LEU A 281 13.10 -8.00 -11.27
CA LEU A 281 12.19 -6.89 -11.58
C LEU A 281 11.73 -6.88 -13.05
N ASP A 282 12.52 -7.48 -13.95
CA ASP A 282 12.22 -7.56 -15.38
C ASP A 282 11.10 -8.52 -15.72
N ASP A 283 10.79 -9.48 -14.84
CA ASP A 283 9.71 -10.44 -15.05
C ASP A 283 8.32 -9.80 -14.85
N PHE A 284 8.25 -8.66 -14.16
CA PHE A 284 7.01 -7.91 -13.95
C PHE A 284 6.65 -7.08 -15.18
N LYS A 285 5.42 -7.21 -15.66
CA LYS A 285 4.83 -6.46 -16.79
C LYS A 285 3.89 -5.37 -16.32
N TYR A 286 3.08 -5.65 -15.30
CA TYR A 286 2.05 -4.74 -14.78
C TYR A 286 2.57 -3.88 -13.63
N TRP A 287 3.28 -4.49 -12.67
CA TRP A 287 3.70 -3.80 -11.44
C TRP A 287 5.11 -3.23 -11.47
N LYS A 288 5.88 -3.50 -12.53
CA LYS A 288 7.29 -3.09 -12.65
C LYS A 288 7.53 -1.63 -12.34
N HIS A 289 6.73 -0.72 -12.90
CA HIS A 289 6.92 0.71 -12.68
C HIS A 289 6.74 1.09 -11.20
N ARG A 290 5.69 0.57 -10.55
CA ARG A 290 5.39 0.87 -9.14
C ARG A 290 6.42 0.23 -8.21
N LEU A 291 6.84 -1.01 -8.49
CA LEU A 291 7.95 -1.65 -7.78
C LEU A 291 9.26 -0.88 -7.93
N THR A 292 9.59 -0.42 -9.14
CA THR A 292 10.80 0.38 -9.40
C THR A 292 10.78 1.68 -8.60
N GLN A 293 9.62 2.36 -8.50
CA GLN A 293 9.47 3.54 -7.65
C GLN A 293 9.71 3.21 -6.17
N LEU A 294 9.19 2.09 -5.67
CA LEU A 294 9.39 1.67 -4.29
C LEU A 294 10.84 1.26 -4.00
N LEU A 295 11.49 0.56 -4.93
CA LEU A 295 12.91 0.22 -4.82
C LEU A 295 13.78 1.47 -4.87
N THR A 296 13.44 2.45 -5.73
CA THR A 296 14.14 3.73 -5.77
C THR A 296 13.99 4.50 -4.46
N LEU A 297 12.81 4.43 -3.83
CA LEU A 297 12.59 4.98 -2.49
C LEU A 297 13.42 4.22 -1.42
N TYR A 298 13.47 2.90 -1.52
CA TYR A 298 14.16 2.03 -0.57
C TYR A 298 15.69 2.06 -0.70
N HIS A 299 16.25 2.31 -1.88
CA HIS A 299 17.69 2.49 -2.07
C HIS A 299 18.10 3.96 -2.09
N GLY A 300 17.12 4.86 -2.16
CA GLY A 300 17.32 6.30 -2.17
C GLY A 300 17.72 6.89 -0.81
N PRO A 301 18.19 8.15 -0.83
CA PRO A 301 18.56 8.85 0.39
C PRO A 301 17.34 9.07 1.29
N PRO A 302 17.53 9.13 2.62
CA PRO A 302 16.46 9.41 3.56
C PRO A 302 15.74 10.73 3.22
N GLU A 303 14.42 10.75 3.41
CA GLU A 303 13.58 11.89 3.06
C GLU A 303 13.49 12.94 4.18
N THR A 304 13.74 12.53 5.43
CA THR A 304 13.64 13.41 6.60
C THR A 304 14.86 13.28 7.51
N VAL A 305 15.13 14.30 8.32
CA VAL A 305 16.25 14.29 9.29
C VAL A 305 16.11 13.15 10.29
N ILE A 306 14.89 12.91 10.79
CA ILE A 306 14.60 11.79 11.70
C ILE A 306 14.93 10.46 11.02
N GLN A 307 14.60 10.33 9.74
CA GLN A 307 14.96 9.15 8.96
C GLN A 307 16.48 9.03 8.83
N THR A 308 17.21 10.11 8.52
CA THR A 308 18.69 10.09 8.45
C THR A 308 19.33 9.64 9.75
N LEU A 309 18.80 10.05 10.90
CA LEU A 309 19.35 9.69 12.22
C LEU A 309 19.08 8.22 12.61
N LEU A 310 18.05 7.59 12.03
CA LEU A 310 17.61 6.24 12.35
C LEU A 310 17.88 5.23 11.24
N ASP A 311 18.49 5.66 10.14
CA ASP A 311 18.73 4.81 8.96
C ASP A 311 19.89 3.84 9.22
N THR A 312 19.57 2.57 9.43
CA THR A 312 20.54 1.50 9.69
C THR A 312 20.91 0.68 8.46
N ARG A 313 20.34 0.99 7.27
CA ARG A 313 20.58 0.21 6.03
C ARG A 313 22.05 0.14 5.64
N ASN A 314 22.82 1.19 5.94
CA ASN A 314 24.26 1.22 5.73
C ASN A 314 24.96 1.52 7.06
N VAL A 315 25.37 0.47 7.76
CA VAL A 315 26.04 0.56 9.07
C VAL A 315 27.28 1.45 9.02
N SER A 316 28.00 1.49 7.89
CA SER A 316 29.17 2.37 7.76
C SER A 316 28.79 3.85 7.75
N GLN A 317 27.72 4.23 7.03
CA GLN A 317 27.23 5.60 7.00
C GLN A 317 26.60 6.00 8.34
N PHE A 318 25.84 5.10 8.94
CA PHE A 318 25.28 5.27 10.28
C PHE A 318 26.37 5.49 11.33
N ALA A 319 27.40 4.64 11.34
CA ALA A 319 28.55 4.80 12.24
C ALA A 319 29.29 6.11 11.98
N THR A 320 29.54 6.48 10.72
CA THR A 320 30.18 7.75 10.37
C THR A 320 29.38 8.96 10.88
N LEU A 321 28.04 8.92 10.76
CA LEU A 321 27.15 9.97 11.27
C LEU A 321 27.30 10.12 12.79
N TRP A 322 27.25 9.02 13.54
CA TRP A 322 27.37 9.07 14.99
C TRP A 322 28.79 9.38 15.47
N VAL A 323 29.83 8.96 14.74
CA VAL A 323 31.23 9.37 15.00
C VAL A 323 31.42 10.86 14.76
N ALA A 324 30.78 11.44 13.74
CA ALA A 324 30.81 12.89 13.53
C ALA A 324 30.08 13.61 14.68
N ILE A 325 28.87 13.16 15.03
CA ILE A 325 28.04 13.78 16.08
C ILE A 325 28.65 13.63 17.47
N PHE A 326 29.21 12.48 17.83
CA PHE A 326 29.78 12.28 19.17
C PHE A 326 31.28 12.47 19.21
N GLY A 327 32.02 11.97 18.23
CA GLY A 327 33.47 12.11 18.22
C GLY A 327 33.88 13.56 18.03
N VAL A 328 33.56 14.14 16.87
CA VAL A 328 34.06 15.49 16.50
C VAL A 328 33.44 16.57 17.37
N PHE A 329 32.12 16.53 17.61
CA PHE A 329 31.43 17.52 18.43
C PHE A 329 31.90 17.50 19.90
N PHE A 330 32.03 16.32 20.51
CA PHE A 330 32.49 16.23 21.89
C PHE A 330 33.95 16.69 22.02
N LEU A 331 34.82 16.25 21.09
CA LEU A 331 36.22 16.67 21.07
C LEU A 331 36.35 18.19 20.89
N THR A 332 35.55 18.80 20.02
CA THR A 332 35.58 20.26 19.81
C THR A 332 35.13 21.03 21.05
N ILE A 333 34.08 20.59 21.75
CA ILE A 333 33.69 21.18 23.03
C ILE A 333 34.81 21.03 24.07
N LEU A 334 35.36 19.82 24.21
CA LEU A 334 36.43 19.55 25.17
C LEU A 334 37.67 20.43 24.92
N PHE A 335 38.14 20.49 23.67
CA PHE A 335 39.28 21.33 23.31
C PHE A 335 38.96 22.82 23.42
N GLY A 336 37.73 23.24 23.13
CA GLY A 336 37.28 24.62 23.37
C GLY A 336 37.35 25.01 24.84
N VAL A 337 36.91 24.14 25.74
CA VAL A 337 37.00 24.36 27.20
C VAL A 337 38.46 24.41 27.65
N LEU A 338 39.28 23.44 27.24
CA LEU A 338 40.70 23.41 27.57
C LEU A 338 41.43 24.67 27.07
N SER A 339 41.20 25.07 25.81
CA SER A 339 41.77 26.28 25.22
C SER A 339 41.38 27.53 26.01
N THR A 340 40.13 27.62 26.46
CA THR A 340 39.65 28.73 27.30
C THR A 340 40.39 28.77 28.64
N ILE A 341 40.53 27.63 29.31
CA ILE A 341 41.24 27.54 30.60
C ILE A 341 42.71 27.94 30.45
N TYR A 342 43.39 27.44 29.41
CA TYR A 342 44.78 27.81 29.13
C TYR A 342 44.94 29.29 28.81
N SER A 343 44.01 29.87 28.05
CA SER A 343 44.00 31.30 27.73
C SER A 343 43.89 32.16 28.99
N VAL A 344 43.03 31.78 29.95
CA VAL A 344 42.91 32.50 31.23
C VAL A 344 44.20 32.39 32.05
N LYS A 345 44.81 31.21 32.13
CA LYS A 345 46.09 31.03 32.83
C LYS A 345 47.21 31.85 32.19
N GLN A 346 47.30 31.83 30.86
CA GLN A 346 48.31 32.59 30.12
C GLN A 346 48.11 34.10 30.29
N TYR A 347 46.86 34.58 30.28
CA TYR A 347 46.54 35.98 30.58
C TYR A 347 47.05 36.38 31.97
N ASN A 348 46.76 35.57 33.00
CA ASN A 348 47.19 35.86 34.36
C ASN A 348 48.73 35.86 34.51
N VAL A 349 49.43 34.96 33.83
CA VAL A 349 50.91 34.95 33.80
C VAL A 349 51.44 36.18 33.08
N ALA A 350 50.83 36.57 31.96
CA ALA A 350 51.22 37.75 31.19
C ALA A 350 51.09 39.03 32.04
N VAL A 351 49.96 39.22 32.74
CA VAL A 351 49.76 40.35 33.66
C VAL A 351 50.84 40.39 34.73
N LYS A 352 51.12 39.27 35.40
CA LYS A 352 52.18 39.21 36.42
C LYS A 352 53.57 39.49 35.84
N SER A 353 53.86 39.00 34.63
CA SER A 353 55.14 39.26 33.96
C SER A 353 55.30 40.75 33.60
N TYR A 354 54.22 41.40 33.19
CA TYR A 354 54.19 42.83 32.88
C TYR A 354 54.42 43.68 34.13
N GLU A 355 53.74 43.37 35.24
CA GLU A 355 53.96 44.02 36.54
C GLU A 355 55.42 43.89 36.99
N LEU A 356 56.01 42.69 36.86
CA LEU A 356 57.39 42.43 37.25
C LEU A 356 58.40 43.15 36.36
N ALA A 357 58.12 43.24 35.05
CA ALA A 357 58.93 44.00 34.10
C ALA A 357 58.89 45.51 34.38
N ILE A 358 57.72 46.06 34.71
CA ILE A 358 57.59 47.46 35.16
C ILE A 358 58.43 47.67 36.42
N ALA A 359 58.27 46.81 37.43
CA ALA A 359 59.00 46.93 38.69
C ALA A 359 60.53 46.93 38.47
N GLN A 360 61.03 46.04 37.61
CA GLN A 360 62.45 45.97 37.27
C GLN A 360 62.93 47.22 36.49
N ALA A 361 62.12 47.72 35.55
CA ALA A 361 62.43 48.95 34.81
C ALA A 361 62.47 50.18 35.71
N CYS A 362 61.55 50.29 36.69
CA CYS A 362 61.56 51.36 37.69
C CYS A 362 62.79 51.29 38.61
N GLN A 363 63.34 50.10 38.84
CA GLN A 363 64.50 49.90 39.72
C GLN A 363 65.84 50.18 39.04
N GLN A 364 65.94 49.99 37.71
CA GLN A 364 67.20 50.15 36.96
C GLN A 364 67.43 51.56 36.40
N ASN A 365 66.37 52.35 36.17
CA ASN A 365 66.51 53.69 35.59
C ASN A 365 66.70 54.78 36.66
N SER A 366 67.70 55.64 36.46
CA SER A 366 68.01 56.79 37.33
C SER A 366 67.04 57.97 37.18
N ALA A 367 66.13 57.92 36.20
CA ALA A 367 65.01 58.84 36.05
C ALA A 367 63.70 58.04 35.94
N PRO A 368 62.67 58.30 36.77
CA PRO A 368 61.43 57.53 36.77
C PRO A 368 60.65 57.68 35.45
N LEU A 369 60.06 56.58 34.97
CA LEU A 369 59.13 56.59 33.83
C LEU A 369 57.81 57.23 34.28
N VAL A 370 57.57 58.47 33.84
CA VAL A 370 56.40 59.29 34.20
C VAL A 370 55.10 58.55 33.84
N GLY A 371 54.23 58.32 34.84
CA GLY A 371 52.93 57.65 34.71
C GLY A 371 52.95 56.12 34.79
N PHE A 372 54.12 55.49 34.98
CA PHE A 372 54.27 54.05 35.22
C PHE A 372 55.05 53.73 36.51
N CYS A 373 55.95 54.62 36.91
CA CYS A 373 56.72 54.54 38.16
C CYS A 373 56.37 55.76 39.03
N ASP A 374 55.15 55.77 39.60
CA ASP A 374 54.72 56.80 40.56
C ASP A 374 54.81 56.30 42.01
#